data_AF-A0AA88SEN9-F1
#
_entry.id   AF-A0AA88SEN9-F1
#
_cell.length_a   1.000
_cell.length_b   1.000
_cell.length_c   1.000
_cell.angle_alpha   90.00
_cell.angle_beta   90.00
_cell.angle_gamma   90.00
#
_symmetry.space_group_name_H-M   'P 1'
#
loop_
_entity.id
_entity.type
_entity.pdbx_description
1 polymer ?
#
loop_
_entity_poly.entity_id
_entity_poly.type
_entity_poly.pdbx_seq_one_letter_code
_entity_poly.pdbx_strand_id
1 'polypeptide(L)'
;MEEPATGQVDMSLSDGGSDDDVPAPLPTEDIHSGSIRKGCDPFAQTQRSKLQHRRARINQQINKEMRMRAGAENLFKATTNNKVKETVALELSFVNSNLQLLKEELEELNSNMEAYQTDSDAINVPLIPLGLKETKEVDFTVAIQVKEFLRFEY
;
A
#
# COMPACT_ATOMS: atom_id res chain seq x y z
N MET A 1 -47.89 4.10 -47.27
CA MET A 1 -48.08 5.55 -47.43
C MET A 1 -48.52 6.04 -46.05
N GLU A 2 -47.72 6.71 -45.24
CA GLU A 2 -46.58 7.60 -45.49
C GLU A 2 -45.59 7.58 -44.31
N GLU A 3 -44.30 7.73 -44.64
CA GLU A 3 -43.30 8.51 -43.88
C GLU A 3 -43.25 9.91 -44.54
N PRO A 4 -42.83 11.02 -43.87
CA PRO A 4 -41.39 11.22 -43.57
C PRO A 4 -41.00 12.28 -42.49
N ALA A 5 -39.68 12.49 -42.38
CA ALA A 5 -38.91 13.70 -42.02
C ALA A 5 -38.22 13.68 -40.65
N THR A 6 -36.94 13.26 -40.57
CA THR A 6 -35.69 14.04 -40.77
C THR A 6 -35.54 15.26 -39.87
N GLY A 7 -34.61 15.17 -38.91
CA GLY A 7 -34.00 16.31 -38.23
C GLY A 7 -32.49 16.11 -38.15
N GLN A 8 -31.79 16.51 -39.22
CA GLN A 8 -30.34 16.75 -39.19
C GLN A 8 -30.11 18.09 -38.49
N VAL A 9 -29.13 18.14 -37.59
CA VAL A 9 -28.53 19.39 -37.10
C VAL A 9 -27.08 19.40 -37.55
N ASP A 10 -26.76 20.39 -38.37
CA ASP A 10 -25.44 20.67 -38.95
C ASP A 10 -24.98 22.07 -38.52
N MET A 11 -23.65 22.25 -38.50
CA MET A 11 -22.85 23.48 -38.44
C MET A 11 -22.90 24.29 -37.12
N SER A 12 -21.81 24.87 -36.59
CA SER A 12 -20.52 25.27 -37.18
C SER A 12 -19.50 25.67 -36.09
N LEU A 13 -18.22 25.46 -36.43
CA LEU A 13 -16.99 26.22 -36.13
C LEU A 13 -16.99 27.34 -35.06
N SER A 14 -16.02 27.28 -34.15
CA SER A 14 -15.18 28.46 -33.84
C SER A 14 -13.76 28.03 -33.45
N ASP A 15 -12.84 28.39 -34.33
CA ASP A 15 -11.41 28.56 -34.10
C ASP A 15 -11.16 29.75 -33.15
N GLY A 16 -10.03 29.74 -32.45
CA GLY A 16 -9.70 30.77 -31.45
C GLY A 16 -8.47 30.41 -30.64
N GLY A 17 -7.30 30.39 -31.29
CA GLY A 17 -6.01 30.41 -30.63
C GLY A 17 -5.82 31.65 -29.76
N SER A 18 -5.06 31.51 -28.68
CA SER A 18 -4.50 32.62 -27.93
C SER A 18 -3.11 32.20 -27.46
N ASP A 19 -2.15 32.43 -28.35
CA ASP A 19 -0.74 32.57 -28.02
C ASP A 19 -0.57 33.94 -27.35
N ASP A 20 -0.40 33.94 -26.03
CA ASP A 20 0.15 35.09 -25.30
C ASP A 20 1.48 34.67 -24.69
N ASP A 21 2.53 34.97 -25.46
CA ASP A 21 3.94 34.96 -25.07
C ASP A 21 4.27 36.21 -24.20
N VAL A 22 5.43 36.18 -23.54
CA VAL A 22 6.17 37.29 -22.88
C VAL A 22 5.87 37.57 -21.39
N PRO A 23 6.89 37.77 -20.50
CA PRO A 23 8.19 37.11 -20.35
C PRO A 23 8.48 36.67 -18.88
N ALA A 24 9.52 35.84 -18.69
CA ALA A 24 10.04 35.46 -17.38
C ALA A 24 10.63 36.64 -16.57
N PRO A 25 10.41 36.74 -15.25
CA PRO A 25 11.23 37.56 -14.37
C PRO A 25 12.44 36.78 -13.84
N LEU A 26 13.61 37.39 -13.97
CA LEU A 26 14.92 36.98 -13.43
C LEU A 26 14.95 36.99 -11.88
N PRO A 27 15.96 36.34 -11.24
CA PRO A 27 15.85 35.82 -9.88
C PRO A 27 16.10 36.89 -8.82
N THR A 28 15.23 36.94 -7.82
CA THR A 28 15.52 37.60 -6.54
C THR A 28 15.95 36.54 -5.54
N GLU A 29 17.26 36.42 -5.38
CA GLU A 29 17.88 35.86 -4.18
C GLU A 29 17.52 36.76 -3.00
N ASP A 30 16.68 36.27 -2.08
CA ASP A 30 16.70 36.72 -0.69
C ASP A 30 16.31 35.58 0.25
N ILE A 31 17.13 35.47 1.29
CA ILE A 31 17.34 34.30 2.12
C ILE A 31 16.36 34.34 3.31
N HIS A 32 15.93 33.16 3.74
CA HIS A 32 15.24 32.84 5.01
C HIS A 32 13.71 33.00 5.05
N SER A 33 13.00 31.90 4.77
CA SER A 33 11.87 31.53 5.62
C SER A 33 11.83 30.03 5.79
N GLY A 34 12.01 29.60 7.04
CA GLY A 34 12.19 28.22 7.42
C GLY A 34 11.00 27.33 7.05
N SER A 35 11.35 26.13 6.56
CA SER A 35 10.67 24.87 6.80
C SER A 35 9.26 24.95 7.40
N ILE A 36 8.26 25.06 6.52
CA ILE A 36 7.01 24.34 6.74
C ILE A 36 7.03 23.19 5.76
N ARG A 37 7.58 22.06 6.21
CA ARG A 37 7.27 20.77 5.60
C ARG A 37 5.75 20.70 5.53
N LYS A 38 5.17 20.84 4.33
CA LYS A 38 3.79 20.44 4.09
C LYS A 38 3.71 18.99 4.56
N GLY A 39 3.16 18.77 5.75
CA GLY A 39 2.90 17.44 6.25
C GLY A 39 2.06 16.72 5.22
N CYS A 40 2.35 15.44 4.96
CA CYS A 40 1.44 14.60 4.22
C CYS A 40 0.07 14.71 4.90
N ASP A 41 -0.97 15.06 4.14
CA ASP A 41 -2.34 15.03 4.64
C ASP A 41 -2.59 13.63 5.22
N PRO A 42 -2.95 13.48 6.52
CA PRO A 42 -3.18 12.19 7.14
C PRO A 42 -4.32 11.39 6.48
N PHE A 43 -5.18 12.07 5.71
CA PHE A 43 -6.22 11.44 4.89
C PHE A 43 -5.76 11.14 3.45
N ALA A 44 -4.68 11.76 2.98
CA ALA A 44 -4.09 11.45 1.68
C ALA A 44 -3.34 10.12 1.76
N GLN A 45 -4.03 9.04 1.39
CA GLN A 45 -3.45 7.71 1.38
C GLN A 45 -2.26 7.68 0.40
N THR A 46 -1.06 7.55 0.95
CA THR A 46 0.16 7.40 0.15
C THR A 46 0.02 6.19 -0.79
N GLN A 47 0.71 6.21 -1.93
CA GLN A 47 0.75 5.07 -2.85
C GLN A 47 1.14 3.77 -2.11
N ARG A 48 2.07 3.87 -1.16
CA ARG A 48 2.47 2.78 -0.26
C ARG A 48 1.31 2.26 0.58
N SER A 49 0.55 3.14 1.23
CA SER A 49 -0.62 2.76 2.03
C SER A 49 -1.68 2.06 1.15
N LYS A 50 -1.91 2.51 -0.09
CA LYS A 50 -2.84 1.85 -1.04
C LYS A 50 -2.38 0.42 -1.38
N LEU A 51 -1.10 0.24 -1.70
CA LEU A 51 -0.52 -1.08 -1.99
C LEU A 51 -0.62 -2.04 -0.80
N GLN A 52 -0.36 -1.54 0.42
CA GLN A 52 -0.50 -2.35 1.64
C GLN A 52 -1.94 -2.80 1.89
N HIS A 53 -2.94 -1.93 1.67
CA HIS A 53 -4.35 -2.31 1.79
C HIS A 53 -4.73 -3.38 0.77
N ARG A 54 -4.29 -3.25 -0.48
CA ARG A 54 -4.53 -4.27 -1.51
C ARG A 54 -3.86 -5.61 -1.15
N ARG A 55 -2.60 -5.58 -0.69
CA ARG A 55 -1.88 -6.78 -0.23
C ARG A 55 -2.62 -7.49 0.91
N ALA A 56 -3.07 -6.74 1.91
CA ALA A 56 -3.82 -7.29 3.03
C ALA A 56 -5.13 -7.95 2.58
N ARG A 57 -5.86 -7.31 1.65
CA ARG A 57 -7.09 -7.86 1.05
C ARG A 57 -6.82 -9.18 0.30
N ILE A 58 -5.79 -9.24 -0.53
CA ILE A 58 -5.45 -10.46 -1.28
C ILE A 58 -5.06 -11.59 -0.31
N ASN A 59 -4.27 -11.30 0.74
CA ASN A 59 -3.95 -12.31 1.75
C ASN A 59 -5.19 -12.85 2.48
N GLN A 60 -6.16 -11.99 2.78
CA GLN A 60 -7.45 -12.44 3.35
C GLN A 60 -8.20 -13.34 2.38
N GLN A 61 -8.21 -13.01 1.08
CA GLN A 61 -8.84 -13.84 0.05
C GLN A 61 -8.12 -15.18 -0.11
N ILE A 62 -6.77 -15.22 -0.16
CA ILE A 62 -6.00 -16.47 -0.22
C ILE A 62 -6.34 -17.37 0.97
N ASN A 63 -6.37 -16.80 2.19
CA ASN A 63 -6.73 -17.57 3.39
C ASN A 63 -8.18 -18.07 3.37
N LYS A 64 -9.11 -17.31 2.76
CA LYS A 64 -10.48 -17.75 2.53
C LYS A 64 -10.51 -18.92 1.54
N GLU A 65 -9.86 -18.79 0.39
CA GLU A 65 -9.82 -19.83 -0.64
C GLU A 65 -9.14 -21.11 -0.15
N MET A 66 -8.04 -21.00 0.61
CA MET A 66 -7.38 -22.15 1.25
C MET A 66 -8.35 -22.91 2.17
N ARG A 67 -9.17 -22.20 2.96
CA ARG A 67 -10.18 -22.83 3.82
C ARG A 67 -11.32 -23.45 3.03
N MET A 68 -11.80 -22.77 1.98
CA MET A 68 -12.83 -23.31 1.08
C MET A 68 -12.35 -24.59 0.41
N ARG A 69 -11.10 -24.60 -0.08
CA ARG A 69 -10.46 -25.77 -0.69
C ARG A 69 -10.41 -26.94 0.28
N ALA A 70 -9.91 -26.72 1.50
CA ALA A 70 -9.87 -27.76 2.52
C ALA A 70 -11.27 -28.31 2.85
N GLY A 71 -12.28 -27.43 2.93
CA GLY A 71 -13.68 -27.83 3.10
C GLY A 71 -14.22 -28.70 1.97
N ALA A 72 -13.98 -28.28 0.72
CA ALA A 72 -14.37 -29.04 -0.48
C ALA A 72 -13.65 -30.39 -0.58
N GLU A 73 -12.33 -30.42 -0.34
CA GLU A 73 -11.54 -31.66 -0.32
C GLU A 73 -12.04 -32.65 0.74
N ASN A 74 -12.39 -32.16 1.93
CA ASN A 74 -12.94 -33.00 2.99
C ASN A 74 -14.31 -33.56 2.60
N LEU A 75 -15.20 -32.73 2.03
CA LEU A 75 -16.50 -33.19 1.55
C LEU A 75 -16.36 -34.22 0.42
N PHE A 76 -15.44 -33.99 -0.52
CA PHE A 76 -15.15 -34.91 -1.63
C PHE A 76 -14.72 -36.29 -1.14
N LYS A 77 -13.93 -36.34 -0.06
CA LYS A 77 -13.48 -37.58 0.58
C LYS A 77 -14.59 -38.27 1.38
N ALA A 78 -15.45 -37.50 2.04
CA ALA A 78 -16.49 -38.00 2.94
C ALA A 78 -17.76 -38.46 2.19
N THR A 79 -18.05 -37.91 1.01
CA THR A 79 -19.27 -38.22 0.26
C THR A 79 -19.15 -39.53 -0.53
N THR A 80 -20.20 -40.34 -0.50
CA THR A 80 -20.35 -41.54 -1.34
C THR A 80 -21.27 -41.31 -2.54
N ASN A 81 -21.95 -40.16 -2.60
CA ASN A 81 -22.87 -39.83 -3.68
C ASN A 81 -22.09 -39.26 -4.89
N ASN A 82 -22.16 -39.97 -6.02
CA ASN A 82 -21.43 -39.60 -7.24
C ASN A 82 -21.82 -38.21 -7.80
N LYS A 83 -23.10 -37.80 -7.72
CA LYS A 83 -23.51 -36.47 -8.21
C LYS A 83 -22.88 -35.36 -7.41
N VAL A 84 -22.89 -35.50 -6.08
CA VAL A 84 -22.24 -34.53 -5.18
C VAL A 84 -20.73 -34.53 -5.43
N LYS A 85 -20.13 -35.70 -5.65
CA LYS A 85 -18.70 -35.84 -5.95
C LYS A 85 -18.28 -35.10 -7.22
N GLU A 86 -19.06 -35.22 -8.30
CA GLU A 86 -18.85 -34.47 -9.55
C GLU A 86 -18.96 -32.96 -9.32
N THR A 87 -20.00 -32.50 -8.63
CA THR A 87 -20.15 -31.07 -8.30
C THR A 87 -18.97 -30.55 -7.48
N VAL A 88 -18.56 -31.28 -6.44
CA VAL A 88 -17.43 -30.88 -5.59
C VAL A 88 -16.12 -30.90 -6.37
N ALA A 89 -15.93 -31.80 -7.34
CA ALA A 89 -14.76 -31.78 -8.20
C ALA A 89 -14.68 -30.49 -9.04
N LEU A 90 -15.80 -30.04 -9.60
CA LEU A 90 -15.88 -28.79 -10.34
C LEU A 90 -15.60 -27.59 -9.43
N GLU A 91 -16.22 -27.52 -8.26
CA GLU A 91 -15.97 -26.46 -7.29
C GLU A 91 -14.51 -26.44 -6.83
N LEU A 92 -13.90 -27.60 -6.63
CA LEU A 92 -12.48 -27.70 -6.27
C LEU A 92 -11.57 -27.14 -7.37
N SER A 93 -11.90 -27.40 -8.64
CA SER A 93 -11.16 -26.81 -9.76
C SER A 93 -11.32 -25.29 -9.80
N PHE A 94 -12.52 -24.77 -9.56
CA PHE A 94 -12.78 -23.33 -9.49
C PHE A 94 -11.98 -22.65 -8.36
N VAL A 95 -12.04 -23.21 -7.14
CA VAL A 95 -11.28 -22.69 -5.99
C VAL A 95 -9.78 -22.71 -6.26
N ASN A 96 -9.27 -23.76 -6.91
CA ASN A 96 -7.85 -23.85 -7.27
C ASN A 96 -7.42 -22.78 -8.28
N SER A 97 -8.22 -22.54 -9.33
CA SER A 97 -7.95 -21.47 -10.29
C SER A 97 -7.97 -20.09 -9.64
N ASN A 98 -8.95 -19.83 -8.76
CA ASN A 98 -9.03 -18.56 -8.04
C ASN A 98 -7.81 -18.36 -7.11
N LEU A 99 -7.38 -19.41 -6.43
CA LEU A 99 -6.22 -19.38 -5.54
C LEU A 99 -4.92 -19.12 -6.31
N GLN A 100 -4.81 -19.62 -7.55
CA GLN A 100 -3.70 -19.32 -8.43
C GLN A 100 -3.69 -17.84 -8.83
N LEU A 101 -4.82 -17.31 -9.31
CA LEU A 101 -4.93 -15.90 -9.70
C LEU A 101 -4.58 -14.95 -8.55
N LEU A 102 -5.08 -15.22 -7.34
CA LEU A 102 -4.78 -14.40 -6.16
C LEU A 102 -3.30 -14.42 -5.78
N LYS A 103 -2.60 -15.55 -6.00
CA LYS A 103 -1.16 -15.65 -5.76
C LYS A 103 -0.36 -14.88 -6.80
N GLU A 104 -0.74 -14.99 -8.07
CA GLU A 104 -0.14 -14.22 -9.15
C GLU A 104 -0.32 -12.70 -8.92
N GLU A 105 -1.52 -12.26 -8.53
CA GLU A 105 -1.81 -10.86 -8.18
C GLU A 105 -0.97 -10.38 -6.98
N LEU A 106 -0.76 -11.25 -5.98
CA LEU A 106 0.08 -10.95 -4.83
C LEU A 106 1.55 -10.81 -5.23
N GLU A 107 2.04 -11.69 -6.11
CA GLU A 107 3.40 -11.66 -6.63
C GLU A 107 3.65 -10.39 -7.46
N GLU A 108 2.71 -10.02 -8.33
CA GLU A 108 2.73 -8.77 -9.09
C GLU A 108 2.76 -7.55 -8.17
N LEU A 109 2.01 -7.56 -7.07
CA LEU A 109 2.08 -6.48 -6.08
C LEU A 109 3.42 -6.42 -5.36
N ASN A 110 4.05 -7.56 -5.12
CA ASN A 110 5.32 -7.62 -4.41
C ASN A 110 6.45 -7.09 -5.30
N SER A 111 6.46 -7.44 -6.58
CA SER A 111 7.44 -6.90 -7.54
C SER A 111 7.28 -5.39 -7.75
N ASN A 112 6.05 -4.88 -7.84
CA ASN A 112 5.78 -3.44 -7.94
C ASN A 112 6.21 -2.64 -6.69
N MET A 113 6.30 -3.28 -5.53
CA MET A 113 6.75 -2.64 -4.29
C MET A 113 8.28 -2.59 -4.17
N GLU A 114 9.02 -3.52 -4.77
CA GLU A 114 10.49 -3.51 -4.79
C GLU A 114 11.03 -2.24 -5.45
N ALA A 115 10.36 -1.69 -6.46
CA ALA A 115 10.74 -0.41 -7.07
C ALA A 115 10.64 0.82 -6.11
N TYR A 116 9.95 0.67 -4.97
CA TYR A 116 9.87 1.69 -3.91
C TYR A 116 10.70 1.34 -2.68
N GLN A 117 11.26 0.13 -2.62
CA GLN A 117 12.33 -0.18 -1.69
C GLN A 117 13.59 0.35 -2.35
N THR A 118 14.13 1.44 -1.82
CA THR A 118 15.51 1.82 -2.14
C THR A 118 16.36 0.61 -1.77
N ASP A 119 16.86 -0.12 -2.78
CA ASP A 119 17.88 -1.13 -2.58
C ASP A 119 18.92 -0.50 -1.64
N SER A 120 19.17 -1.18 -0.52
CA SER A 120 19.92 -0.61 0.60
C SER A 120 21.41 -0.38 0.30
N ASP A 121 21.81 -0.39 -0.97
CA ASP A 121 23.14 -0.02 -1.45
C ASP A 121 23.22 1.42 -2.00
N ALA A 122 22.09 2.15 -2.06
CA ALA A 122 22.09 3.57 -2.42
C ALA A 122 21.06 4.36 -1.59
N ILE A 123 21.11 4.19 -0.26
CA ILE A 123 20.42 5.06 0.69
C ILE A 123 21.01 6.46 0.56
N ASN A 124 20.46 7.29 -0.34
CA ASN A 124 20.66 8.74 -0.36
C ASN A 124 19.80 9.41 0.74
N VAL A 125 19.77 8.81 1.92
CA VAL A 125 19.24 9.47 3.12
C VAL A 125 20.34 10.43 3.55
N PRO A 126 20.07 11.72 3.70
CA PRO A 126 21.06 12.64 4.26
C PRO A 126 21.37 12.18 5.68
N LEU A 127 22.54 11.57 5.87
CA LEU A 127 23.04 11.21 7.20
C LEU A 127 23.40 12.52 7.92
N ILE A 128 22.81 12.73 9.10
CA ILE A 128 23.23 13.79 10.01
C ILE A 128 24.28 13.18 10.93
N PRO A 129 25.54 13.66 10.93
CA PRO A 129 26.55 13.16 11.83
C PRO A 129 26.16 13.48 13.28
N LEU A 130 25.79 12.45 14.03
CA LEU A 130 25.58 12.52 15.46
C LEU A 130 26.96 12.55 16.11
N GLY A 131 27.55 13.74 16.24
CA GLY A 131 28.82 13.92 16.93
C GLY A 131 28.72 13.57 18.41
N LEU A 132 28.66 12.28 18.73
CA LEU A 132 28.63 11.75 20.08
C LEU A 132 29.95 12.13 20.75
N LYS A 133 29.87 12.87 21.85
CA LYS A 133 31.02 13.15 22.71
C LYS A 133 31.30 11.92 23.56
N GLU A 134 32.55 11.76 23.98
CA GLU A 134 32.95 10.72 24.92
C GLU A 134 32.06 10.79 26.17
N THR A 135 31.33 9.71 26.44
CA THR A 135 30.48 9.61 27.63
C THR A 135 31.26 8.93 28.75
N LYS A 136 31.16 9.47 29.96
CA LYS A 136 31.66 8.82 31.17
C LYS A 136 30.60 7.89 31.72
N GLU A 137 31.01 6.72 32.20
CA GLU A 137 30.11 5.80 32.89
C GLU A 137 29.54 6.47 34.14
N VAL A 138 28.21 6.45 34.28
CA VAL A 138 27.52 6.93 35.46
C VAL A 138 27.31 5.74 36.38
N ASP A 139 27.87 5.81 37.57
CA ASP A 139 27.67 4.78 38.59
C ASP A 139 26.30 4.96 39.27
N PHE A 140 25.38 4.04 38.97
CA PHE A 140 24.02 4.04 39.52
C PHE A 140 23.91 3.35 40.88
N THR A 141 24.98 2.79 41.45
CA THR A 141 24.92 2.08 42.74
C THR A 141 24.42 2.97 43.88
N VAL A 142 24.76 4.26 43.87
CA VAL A 142 24.26 5.25 44.84
C VAL A 142 22.73 5.42 44.73
N ALA A 143 22.18 5.49 43.52
CA ALA A 143 20.74 5.65 43.30
C ALA A 143 19.94 4.40 43.70
N ILE A 144 20.56 3.21 43.59
CA ILE A 144 19.94 1.94 43.94
C ILE A 144 20.00 1.69 45.46
N GLN A 145 21.10 2.03 46.14
CA GLN A 145 21.22 1.85 47.60
C GLN A 145 20.22 2.70 48.40
N VAL A 146 19.90 3.92 47.94
CA VAL A 146 18.88 4.76 48.60
C VAL A 146 17.49 4.12 48.56
N LYS A 147 17.23 3.23 47.59
CA LYS A 147 15.97 2.48 47.49
C LYS A 147 15.88 1.29 48.47
N GLU A 148 17.02 0.69 48.81
CA GLU A 148 17.10 -0.40 49.81
C GLU A 148 16.94 0.14 51.25
N PHE A 149 17.42 1.36 51.53
CA PHE A 149 17.23 2.00 52.84
C PHE A 149 15.77 2.40 53.14
N LEU A 150 14.91 2.51 52.12
CA LEU A 150 13.50 2.89 52.28
C LEU A 150 12.55 1.69 52.34
N ARG A 151 13.06 0.45 52.43
CA ARG A 151 12.23 -0.77 52.40
C ARG A 151 12.19 -1.60 53.68
N PHE A 152 12.60 -1.04 54.82
CA PHE A 152 12.38 -1.64 56.13
C PHE A 152 11.89 -0.61 57.14
N GLU A 153 10.61 -0.26 57.06
CA GLU A 153 9.69 -0.20 58.20
C GLU A 153 8.26 -0.01 57.69
N TYR A 154 7.34 -0.79 58.27
CA TYR A 154 5.92 -1.06 57.95
C TYR A 154 5.63 -2.26 57.04
#